data_AF-A0A8J9SIX9-F1
#
_entry.id   AF-A0A8J9SIX9-F1
#
_cell.length_a   1.000
_cell.length_b   1.000
_cell.length_c   1.000
_cell.angle_alpha   90.00
_cell.angle_beta   90.00
_cell.angle_gamma   90.00
#
_symmetry.space_group_name_H-M   'P 1'
#
loop_
_entity.id
_entity.type
_entity.pdbx_description
1 polymer ?
#
loop_
_entity_poly.entity_id
_entity_poly.type
_entity_poly.pdbx_seq_one_letter_code
_entity_poly.pdbx_strand_id
1 'polypeptide(L)'
;GMTAMGVQWAENGTCTGVLYPVSEKELSRFDRREIGYDRQEIPIENVDRIDYLDEEHYDSEEHVLFLQAVAGKREDVRIWVYVPSNPCPPDEDHPIAQTYVDIILQGCLDIHVDFAREFIEETKGWNPQELLTDEDDDSDDEDIDDEDGEVAANQALSDENTSDVIAWVNDRDRPIYMRADTDYSQKEGPQLDRLLRRHRPEFRRRKKRASVLKKPKGHRKRPELQTSNQDY
;
A
#
# COMPACT_ATOMS: atom_id res chain seq x y z
N GLY A 1 2.08 -8.19 10.95
CA GLY A 1 2.20 -6.74 10.66
C GLY A 1 1.07 -6.34 9.73
N MET A 2 1.12 -5.16 9.12
CA MET A 2 0.21 -4.78 8.03
C MET A 2 1.06 -4.43 6.81
N THR A 3 0.56 -4.69 5.60
CA THR A 3 1.18 -4.13 4.40
C THR A 3 0.72 -2.69 4.26
N ALA A 4 1.65 -1.76 4.47
CA ALA A 4 1.42 -0.35 4.27
C ALA A 4 1.82 0.04 2.84
N MET A 5 1.16 1.07 2.31
CA MET A 5 1.58 1.69 1.07
C MET A 5 2.95 2.35 1.31
N GLY A 6 3.85 2.21 0.35
CA GLY A 6 5.16 2.83 0.36
C GLY A 6 5.55 3.23 -1.04
N VAL A 7 6.65 3.98 -1.15
CA VAL A 7 7.28 4.31 -2.43
C VAL A 7 8.59 3.52 -2.54
N GLN A 8 9.01 3.22 -3.76
CA GLN A 8 10.32 2.63 -4.05
C GLN A 8 10.94 3.42 -5.19
N TRP A 9 12.27 3.49 -5.21
CA TRP A 9 12.97 4.05 -6.36
C TRP A 9 12.89 3.05 -7.51
N ALA A 10 12.50 3.54 -8.67
CA ALA A 10 12.47 2.79 -9.92
C ALA A 10 13.02 3.67 -11.04
N GLU A 11 13.62 3.05 -12.04
CA GLU A 11 14.04 3.77 -13.24
C GLU A 11 12.82 4.40 -13.92
N ASN A 12 12.89 5.70 -14.20
CA ASN A 12 11.79 6.49 -14.74
C ASN A 12 10.49 6.43 -13.91
N GLY A 13 10.59 6.07 -12.62
CA GLY A 13 9.45 5.98 -11.72
C GLY A 13 8.89 7.36 -11.38
N THR A 14 7.57 7.49 -11.45
CA THR A 14 6.83 8.68 -11.03
C THR A 14 5.74 8.28 -10.04
N CYS A 15 5.38 9.20 -9.15
CA CYS A 15 4.21 9.03 -8.30
C CYS A 15 3.56 10.38 -8.00
N THR A 16 2.24 10.40 -7.92
CA THR A 16 1.48 11.56 -7.46
C THR A 16 1.37 11.54 -5.94
N GLY A 17 1.60 12.68 -5.31
CA GLY A 17 1.56 12.83 -3.86
C GLY A 17 1.18 14.23 -3.42
N VAL A 18 1.10 14.43 -2.10
CA VAL A 18 0.82 15.72 -1.47
C VAL A 18 2.04 16.18 -0.71
N LEU A 19 2.51 17.38 -1.02
CA LEU A 19 3.54 18.06 -0.25
C LEU A 19 2.88 18.88 0.85
N TYR A 20 3.41 18.79 2.07
CA TYR A 20 2.97 19.61 3.19
C TYR A 20 4.20 20.18 3.91
N PRO A 21 4.16 21.48 4.30
CA PRO A 21 5.27 22.10 5.00
C PRO A 21 5.40 21.52 6.42
N VAL A 22 6.64 21.29 6.84
CA VAL A 22 6.96 20.74 8.16
C VAL A 22 8.12 21.51 8.79
N SER A 23 8.04 21.69 10.10
CA SER A 23 9.16 22.16 10.90
C SER A 23 10.16 21.05 11.21
N GLU A 24 11.40 21.40 11.54
CA GLU A 24 12.43 20.45 12.02
C GLU A 24 11.96 19.58 13.20
N LYS A 25 11.12 20.15 14.08
CA LYS A 25 10.55 19.45 15.22
C LYS A 25 9.52 18.40 14.80
N GLU A 26 8.74 18.68 13.77
CA GLU A 26 7.79 17.73 13.18
C GLU A 26 8.52 16.65 12.41
N LEU A 27 9.55 17.03 11.66
CA LEU A 27 10.41 16.09 10.94
C LEU A 27 11.02 15.05 11.91
N SER A 28 11.54 15.51 13.05
CA SER A 28 12.03 14.63 14.13
C SER A 28 10.94 13.73 14.73
N ARG A 29 9.66 14.10 14.64
CA ARG A 29 8.54 13.24 15.09
C ARG A 29 8.19 12.20 14.03
N PHE A 30 8.26 12.55 12.76
CA PHE A 30 8.10 11.62 11.65
C PHE A 30 9.21 10.55 11.67
N ASP A 31 10.46 10.94 11.89
CA ASP A 31 11.58 9.99 12.04
C ASP A 31 11.30 8.90 13.10
N ARG A 32 10.66 9.28 14.21
CA ARG A 32 10.29 8.33 15.28
C ARG A 32 9.05 7.51 14.97
N ARG A 33 8.17 8.00 14.10
CA ARG A 33 6.93 7.34 13.72
C ARG A 33 7.18 6.31 12.61
N GLU A 34 8.00 6.66 11.64
CA GLU A 34 8.28 5.88 10.44
C GLU A 34 9.48 4.93 10.64
N ILE A 35 9.55 4.27 11.80
CA ILE A 35 10.57 3.25 12.07
C ILE A 35 10.46 2.13 11.01
N GLY A 36 11.57 1.81 10.35
CA GLY A 36 11.61 0.86 9.23
C GLY A 36 11.54 1.52 7.85
N TYR A 37 11.56 2.84 7.81
CA TYR A 37 11.69 3.64 6.60
C TYR A 37 12.94 4.53 6.69
N ASP A 38 13.57 4.76 5.54
CA ASP A 38 14.67 5.70 5.38
C ASP A 38 14.14 7.03 4.85
N ARG A 39 14.52 8.12 5.52
CA ARG A 39 14.22 9.47 5.06
C ARG A 39 15.18 9.85 3.95
N GLN A 40 14.66 10.09 2.76
CA GLN A 40 15.44 10.42 1.57
C GLN A 40 15.00 11.77 0.98
N GLU A 41 15.95 12.51 0.42
CA GLU A 41 15.69 13.81 -0.20
C GLU A 41 15.24 13.62 -1.64
N ILE A 42 14.17 14.33 -2.04
CA ILE A 42 13.75 14.44 -3.43
C ILE A 42 14.34 15.73 -3.99
N PRO A 43 15.12 15.68 -5.08
CA PRO A 43 15.61 16.88 -5.75
C PRO A 43 14.43 17.77 -6.19
N ILE A 44 14.54 19.08 -5.97
CA ILE A 44 13.45 20.02 -6.26
C ILE A 44 13.09 20.07 -7.74
N GLU A 45 14.04 19.76 -8.62
CA GLU A 45 13.86 19.63 -10.06
C GLU A 45 13.04 18.39 -10.48
N ASN A 46 12.82 17.43 -9.58
CA ASN A 46 12.02 16.23 -9.83
C ASN A 46 10.57 16.38 -9.32
N VAL A 47 10.13 17.62 -9.08
CA VAL A 47 8.79 17.91 -8.55
C VAL A 47 8.05 18.82 -9.52
N ASP A 48 6.99 18.27 -10.10
CA ASP A 48 6.13 18.95 -11.06
C ASP A 48 4.73 19.19 -10.49
N ARG A 49 4.05 20.21 -11.03
CA ARG A 49 2.62 20.39 -10.82
C ARG A 49 1.84 19.37 -11.63
N ILE A 50 0.75 18.92 -11.04
CA ILE A 50 -0.25 18.10 -11.70
C ILE A 50 -1.14 18.97 -12.60
N ASP A 51 -1.47 18.47 -13.79
CA ASP A 51 -2.14 19.21 -14.86
C ASP A 51 -3.67 19.26 -14.73
N TYR A 52 -4.29 18.29 -14.07
CA TYR A 52 -5.73 18.28 -13.77
C TYR A 52 -6.14 19.16 -12.59
N LEU A 53 -5.20 19.90 -12.00
CA LEU A 53 -5.49 20.88 -10.95
C LEU A 53 -5.34 22.31 -11.49
N ASP A 54 -6.43 23.06 -11.42
CA ASP A 54 -6.47 24.47 -11.82
C ASP A 54 -5.69 25.38 -10.86
N GLU A 55 -5.40 26.61 -11.29
CA GLU A 55 -4.64 27.61 -10.50
C GLU A 55 -5.25 27.90 -9.11
N GLU A 56 -6.56 27.76 -8.94
CA GLU A 56 -7.24 27.92 -7.65
C GLU A 56 -6.76 26.91 -6.60
N HIS A 57 -6.25 25.75 -7.01
CA HIS A 57 -5.66 24.78 -6.08
C HIS A 57 -4.27 25.21 -5.59
N TYR A 58 -3.64 26.19 -6.24
CA TYR A 58 -2.27 26.64 -6.00
C TYR A 58 -2.17 28.12 -5.60
N ASP A 59 -3.27 28.74 -5.16
CA ASP A 59 -3.37 30.19 -4.96
C ASP A 59 -2.95 30.68 -3.56
N SER A 60 -2.73 29.77 -2.61
CA SER A 60 -2.29 30.10 -1.26
C SER A 60 -0.88 30.72 -1.26
N GLU A 61 -0.58 31.56 -0.25
CA GLU A 61 0.76 32.16 -0.10
C GLU A 61 1.87 31.10 -0.04
N GLU A 62 1.61 29.97 0.62
CA GLU A 62 2.56 28.86 0.74
C GLU A 62 2.79 28.18 -0.62
N HIS A 63 1.72 27.96 -1.41
CA HIS A 63 1.82 27.39 -2.75
C HIS A 63 2.65 28.29 -3.67
N VAL A 64 2.36 29.60 -3.68
CA VAL A 64 3.10 30.57 -4.50
C VAL A 64 4.58 30.60 -4.13
N LEU A 65 4.91 30.61 -2.83
CA LEU A 65 6.29 30.58 -2.35
C LEU A 65 7.01 29.30 -2.77
N PHE A 66 6.36 28.15 -2.66
CA PHE A 66 6.93 26.87 -3.07
C PHE A 66 7.16 26.80 -4.58
N LEU A 67 6.18 27.21 -5.40
CA LEU A 67 6.31 27.21 -6.86
C LEU A 67 7.42 28.16 -7.34
N GLN A 68 7.61 29.31 -6.67
CA GLN A 68 8.75 30.18 -6.93
C GLN A 68 10.08 29.51 -6.56
N ALA A 69 10.12 28.72 -5.50
CA ALA A 69 11.31 27.96 -5.12
C ALA A 69 11.66 26.87 -6.13
N VAL A 70 10.67 26.14 -6.64
CA VAL A 70 10.83 25.15 -7.72
C VAL A 70 11.34 25.83 -8.99
N ALA A 71 10.66 26.89 -9.44
CA ALA A 71 11.07 27.64 -10.64
C ALA A 71 12.47 28.26 -10.51
N GLY A 72 12.84 28.70 -9.29
CA GLY A 72 14.14 29.28 -8.97
C GLY A 72 15.22 28.26 -8.61
N LYS A 73 14.92 26.95 -8.58
CA LYS A 73 15.82 25.88 -8.13
C LYS A 73 16.53 26.21 -6.81
N ARG A 74 15.75 26.67 -5.82
CA ARG A 74 16.26 27.13 -4.54
C ARG A 74 16.83 25.98 -3.70
N GLU A 75 18.12 26.06 -3.38
CA GLU A 75 18.83 25.05 -2.56
C GLU A 75 18.42 25.05 -1.07
N ASP A 76 17.74 26.09 -0.61
CA ASP A 76 17.28 26.20 0.78
C ASP A 76 15.90 25.56 1.01
N VAL A 77 15.26 25.04 -0.05
CA VAL A 77 14.03 24.24 0.04
C VAL A 77 14.39 22.77 -0.14
N ARG A 78 14.07 21.97 0.87
CA ARG A 78 14.31 20.53 0.89
C ARG A 78 13.01 19.77 0.93
N ILE A 79 12.92 18.71 0.14
CA ILE A 79 11.74 17.86 0.03
C ILE A 79 12.14 16.47 0.52
N TRP A 80 11.36 15.92 1.45
CA TRP A 80 11.68 14.64 2.08
C TRP A 80 10.59 13.63 1.84
N VAL A 81 10.98 12.38 1.61
CA VAL A 81 10.10 11.22 1.53
C VAL A 81 10.62 10.10 2.43
N TYR A 82 9.72 9.26 2.93
CA TYR A 82 10.06 8.07 3.70
C TYR A 82 9.90 6.84 2.82
N VAL A 83 11.00 6.17 2.54
CA VAL A 83 11.07 4.98 1.68
C VAL A 83 11.20 3.75 2.58
N PRO A 84 10.34 2.72 2.46
CA PRO A 84 10.47 1.50 3.25
C PRO A 84 11.87 0.89 3.04
N SER A 85 12.58 0.58 4.13
CA SER A 85 13.93 0.01 4.04
C SER A 85 13.91 -1.45 3.56
N ASN A 86 12.80 -2.17 3.76
CA ASN A 86 12.67 -3.56 3.36
C ASN A 86 11.22 -3.82 2.90
N PRO A 87 10.88 -3.46 1.65
CA PRO A 87 9.53 -3.64 1.14
C PRO A 87 9.20 -5.13 1.03
N CYS A 88 7.97 -5.50 1.37
CA CYS A 88 7.48 -6.86 1.22
C CYS A 88 6.12 -6.82 0.51
N PRO A 89 5.88 -7.72 -0.47
CA PRO A 89 4.57 -7.84 -1.09
C PRO A 89 3.51 -8.22 -0.04
N PRO A 90 2.24 -7.89 -0.27
CA PRO A 90 1.16 -8.32 0.62
C PRO A 90 1.01 -9.85 0.59
N ASP A 91 0.74 -10.42 1.76
CA ASP A 91 0.54 -11.87 1.95
C ASP A 91 -0.67 -12.16 2.86
N GLU A 92 -0.91 -13.43 3.20
CA GLU A 92 -2.05 -13.80 4.04
C GLU A 92 -1.96 -13.28 5.48
N ASP A 93 -0.76 -13.12 6.02
CA ASP A 93 -0.50 -12.60 7.36
C ASP A 93 -0.44 -11.06 7.39
N HIS A 94 -0.16 -10.46 6.23
CA HIS A 94 0.01 -9.02 5.98
C HIS A 94 -0.84 -8.60 4.76
N PRO A 95 -2.17 -8.68 4.84
CA PRO A 95 -3.01 -8.35 3.70
C PRO A 95 -3.11 -6.84 3.47
N ILE A 96 -3.47 -6.46 2.24
CA ILE A 96 -4.05 -5.15 1.92
C ILE A 96 -5.41 -5.05 2.62
N ALA A 97 -5.50 -4.18 3.62
CA ALA A 97 -6.74 -3.90 4.34
C ALA A 97 -7.61 -2.91 3.55
N GLN A 98 -8.86 -3.27 3.29
CA GLN A 98 -9.79 -2.38 2.57
C GLN A 98 -9.95 -1.02 3.25
N THR A 99 -10.07 -0.99 4.58
CA THR A 99 -10.22 0.25 5.33
C THR A 99 -8.99 1.16 5.24
N TYR A 100 -7.80 0.61 4.97
CA TYR A 100 -6.61 1.41 4.70
C TYR A 100 -6.65 2.02 3.31
N VAL A 101 -7.05 1.23 2.30
CA VAL A 101 -7.27 1.73 0.94
C VAL A 101 -8.37 2.81 0.91
N ASP A 102 -9.44 2.62 1.68
CA ASP A 102 -10.54 3.59 1.76
C ASP A 102 -10.07 4.95 2.31
N ILE A 103 -9.17 4.98 3.29
CA ILE A 103 -8.57 6.21 3.83
C ILE A 103 -7.70 6.92 2.77
N ILE A 104 -6.92 6.16 1.99
CA ILE A 104 -6.11 6.77 0.94
C ILE A 104 -7.01 7.36 -0.14
N LEU A 105 -8.01 6.58 -0.60
CA LEU A 105 -8.97 7.05 -1.59
C LEU A 105 -9.80 8.23 -1.11
N GLN A 106 -10.13 8.30 0.18
CA GLN A 106 -10.74 9.49 0.77
C GLN A 106 -9.86 10.72 0.55
N GLY A 107 -8.59 10.64 0.94
CA GLY A 107 -7.64 11.76 0.77
C GLY A 107 -7.44 12.16 -0.69
N CYS A 108 -7.36 11.18 -1.61
CA CYS A 108 -7.28 11.48 -3.04
C CYS A 108 -8.55 12.19 -3.54
N LEU A 109 -9.73 11.69 -3.17
CA LEU A 109 -11.03 12.23 -3.61
C LEU A 109 -11.34 13.60 -3.00
N ASP A 110 -10.80 13.91 -1.82
CA ASP A 110 -10.89 15.23 -1.20
C ASP A 110 -10.13 16.29 -2.02
N ILE A 111 -9.16 15.88 -2.85
CA ILE A 111 -8.39 16.74 -3.76
C ILE A 111 -9.00 16.70 -5.16
N HIS A 112 -8.99 15.53 -5.81
CA HIS A 112 -9.49 15.38 -7.18
C HIS A 112 -9.81 13.92 -7.54
N VAL A 113 -10.79 13.74 -8.44
CA VAL A 113 -11.16 12.40 -8.93
C VAL A 113 -10.04 11.74 -9.75
N ASP A 114 -9.28 12.53 -10.51
CA ASP A 114 -8.16 12.01 -11.32
C ASP A 114 -7.00 11.54 -10.43
N PHE A 115 -6.77 12.19 -9.28
CA PHE A 115 -5.79 11.70 -8.31
C PHE A 115 -6.19 10.32 -7.75
N ALA A 116 -7.48 10.14 -7.44
CA ALA A 116 -7.97 8.83 -7.00
C ALA A 116 -7.88 7.76 -8.11
N ARG A 117 -8.07 8.15 -9.38
CA ARG A 117 -7.90 7.26 -10.53
C ARG A 117 -6.43 6.83 -10.66
N GLU A 118 -5.52 7.80 -10.77
CA GLU A 118 -4.07 7.57 -10.91
C GLU A 118 -3.54 6.70 -9.78
N PHE A 119 -3.94 6.99 -8.53
CA PHE A 119 -3.57 6.15 -7.40
C PHE A 119 -3.95 4.67 -7.61
N ILE A 120 -5.13 4.38 -8.14
CA ILE A 120 -5.57 2.98 -8.36
C ILE A 120 -4.84 2.36 -9.55
N GLU A 121 -4.65 3.11 -10.63
CA GLU A 121 -4.09 2.62 -11.88
C GLU A 121 -2.57 2.43 -11.82
N GLU A 122 -1.85 3.36 -11.19
CA GLU A 122 -0.39 3.43 -11.22
C GLU A 122 0.28 2.80 -10.00
N THR A 123 -0.45 2.62 -8.88
CA THR A 123 0.11 1.88 -7.74
C THR A 123 0.33 0.42 -8.13
N LYS A 124 1.56 -0.06 -8.00
CA LYS A 124 1.91 -1.47 -8.15
C LYS A 124 1.70 -2.26 -6.85
N GLY A 125 1.63 -3.58 -6.95
CA GLY A 125 1.63 -4.48 -5.81
C GLY A 125 0.24 -4.76 -5.24
N TRP A 126 -0.82 -4.41 -5.97
CA TRP A 126 -2.17 -4.92 -5.68
C TRP A 126 -2.21 -6.44 -5.79
N ASN A 127 -1.43 -6.98 -6.73
CA ASN A 127 -1.06 -8.37 -6.86
C ASN A 127 0.47 -8.52 -6.68
N PRO A 128 0.99 -9.44 -5.85
CA PRO A 128 2.43 -9.60 -5.62
C PRO A 128 3.27 -9.78 -6.89
N GLN A 129 2.72 -10.37 -7.95
CA GLN A 129 3.42 -10.58 -9.22
C GLN A 129 3.82 -9.28 -9.92
N GLU A 130 3.12 -8.16 -9.66
CA GLU A 130 3.47 -6.84 -10.24
C GLU A 130 4.81 -6.29 -9.75
N LEU A 131 5.35 -6.88 -8.67
CA LEU A 131 6.63 -6.50 -8.10
C LEU A 131 7.77 -7.42 -8.56
N LEU A 132 7.47 -8.46 -9.35
CA LEU A 132 8.45 -9.43 -9.84
C LEU A 132 8.94 -9.13 -11.26
N THR A 133 8.35 -8.16 -11.96
CA THR A 133 8.60 -7.89 -13.38
C THR A 133 9.73 -6.90 -13.65
N ASP A 134 10.38 -6.39 -12.61
CA ASP A 134 11.40 -5.34 -12.73
C ASP A 134 12.84 -5.91 -12.61
N GLU A 135 12.99 -7.23 -12.45
CA GLU A 135 14.28 -7.95 -12.51
C GLU A 135 14.23 -8.94 -13.69
N ASP A 136 15.24 -8.90 -14.58
CA ASP A 136 15.49 -9.84 -15.70
C ASP A 136 14.98 -9.44 -17.11
N ASP A 137 15.51 -8.35 -17.70
CA ASP A 137 15.69 -8.27 -19.17
C ASP A 137 17.05 -7.68 -19.58
N ASP A 138 18.07 -7.87 -18.71
CA ASP A 138 19.49 -7.71 -19.05
C ASP A 138 20.11 -9.10 -19.25
N SER A 139 19.51 -9.94 -20.11
CA SER A 139 20.31 -10.99 -20.75
C SER A 139 21.06 -10.33 -21.90
N ASP A 140 22.23 -9.79 -21.58
CA ASP A 140 23.28 -9.60 -22.58
C ASP A 140 23.49 -10.96 -23.26
N ASP A 141 22.98 -11.10 -24.48
CA ASP A 141 23.34 -12.16 -25.41
C ASP A 141 24.84 -12.03 -25.68
N GLU A 142 25.68 -12.58 -24.80
CA GLU A 142 27.05 -12.92 -25.17
C GLU A 142 26.97 -14.09 -26.16
N ASP A 143 27.17 -13.75 -27.43
CA ASP A 143 27.43 -14.68 -28.54
C ASP A 143 28.54 -15.67 -28.14
N ILE A 144 28.15 -16.85 -27.64
CA ILE A 144 29.02 -18.02 -27.57
C ILE A 144 28.75 -18.86 -28.82
N ASP A 145 29.57 -18.60 -29.84
CA ASP A 145 29.90 -19.59 -30.86
C ASP A 145 30.56 -20.79 -30.17
N ASP A 146 29.95 -21.98 -30.21
CA ASP A 146 30.61 -23.25 -30.59
C ASP A 146 29.70 -24.49 -30.44
N GLU A 147 29.59 -25.17 -31.58
CA GLU A 147 29.24 -26.56 -31.93
C GLU A 147 28.64 -27.59 -30.92
N ASP A 148 27.60 -28.25 -31.46
CA ASP A 148 27.23 -29.68 -31.34
C ASP A 148 26.68 -30.25 -30.02
N GLY A 149 25.38 -30.56 -30.01
CA GLY A 149 24.84 -31.70 -29.25
C GLY A 149 23.41 -31.57 -28.71
N GLU A 150 22.50 -32.40 -29.26
CA GLU A 150 21.23 -32.88 -28.67
C GLU A 150 20.14 -31.86 -28.27
N VAL A 151 19.14 -31.78 -29.15
CA VAL A 151 17.78 -31.28 -28.85
C VAL A 151 17.07 -32.19 -27.85
N ALA A 152 17.24 -31.91 -26.55
CA ALA A 152 16.35 -32.38 -25.51
C ALA A 152 15.22 -31.36 -25.31
N ALA A 153 14.02 -31.74 -25.74
CA ALA A 153 12.79 -30.99 -25.55
C ALA A 153 12.47 -30.81 -24.06
N ASN A 154 12.93 -29.72 -23.45
CA ASN A 154 12.37 -29.23 -22.20
C ASN A 154 11.15 -28.39 -22.52
N GLN A 155 10.04 -29.11 -22.74
CA GLN A 155 8.70 -28.59 -22.61
C GLN A 155 8.52 -28.23 -21.13
N ALA A 156 8.94 -27.01 -20.76
CA ALA A 156 8.64 -26.44 -19.46
C ALA A 156 7.12 -26.40 -19.36
N LEU A 157 6.62 -27.27 -18.49
CA LEU A 157 5.25 -27.31 -18.02
C LEU A 157 4.88 -25.89 -17.62
N SER A 158 3.99 -25.28 -18.39
CA SER A 158 3.20 -24.16 -17.94
C SER A 158 2.43 -24.66 -16.72
N ASP A 159 2.97 -24.37 -15.53
CA ASP A 159 2.25 -24.53 -14.28
C ASP A 159 1.07 -23.55 -14.29
N GLU A 160 -0.02 -23.97 -14.94
CA GLU A 160 -1.38 -23.44 -14.79
C GLU A 160 -1.88 -23.73 -13.36
N ASN A 161 -1.15 -23.25 -12.35
CA ASN A 161 -1.58 -23.29 -10.95
C ASN A 161 -0.88 -22.24 -10.06
N THR A 162 -0.37 -21.14 -10.62
CA THR A 162 -0.15 -19.93 -9.82
C THR A 162 -1.51 -19.33 -9.50
N SER A 163 -2.19 -19.93 -8.53
CA SER A 163 -3.31 -19.32 -7.79
C SER A 163 -3.01 -17.84 -7.65
N ASP A 164 -3.82 -16.95 -8.24
CA ASP A 164 -3.67 -15.52 -8.00
C ASP A 164 -3.92 -15.26 -6.51
N VAL A 165 -2.84 -15.27 -5.73
CA VAL A 165 -2.87 -15.05 -4.30
C VAL A 165 -3.11 -13.57 -4.09
N ILE A 166 -4.38 -13.18 -4.15
CA ILE A 166 -4.79 -11.82 -3.81
C ILE A 166 -4.87 -11.73 -2.30
N ALA A 167 -3.88 -11.07 -1.73
CA ALA A 167 -3.78 -10.75 -0.31
C ALA A 167 -4.61 -9.51 0.06
N TRP A 168 -5.79 -9.33 -0.55
CA TRP A 168 -6.69 -8.21 -0.26
C TRP A 168 -7.87 -8.68 0.60
N VAL A 169 -8.09 -8.02 1.74
CA VAL A 169 -9.16 -8.34 2.68
C VAL A 169 -10.15 -7.18 2.81
N ASN A 170 -11.44 -7.48 2.63
CA ASN A 170 -12.53 -6.61 3.04
C ASN A 170 -12.72 -6.70 4.56
N ASP A 171 -12.22 -5.69 5.26
CA ASP A 171 -12.23 -5.57 6.72
C ASP A 171 -13.13 -4.44 7.24
N ARG A 172 -14.00 -3.84 6.40
CA ARG A 172 -14.86 -2.70 6.81
C ARG A 172 -15.75 -2.97 8.02
N ASP A 173 -16.23 -4.20 8.19
CA ASP A 173 -17.07 -4.59 9.34
C ASP A 173 -16.25 -4.85 10.61
N ARG A 174 -14.96 -5.15 10.44
CA ARG A 174 -14.03 -5.44 11.52
C ARG A 174 -12.65 -5.01 11.06
N PRO A 175 -12.24 -3.75 11.28
CA PRO A 175 -10.98 -3.23 10.74
C PRO A 175 -9.76 -3.99 11.27
N ILE A 176 -8.79 -4.19 10.38
CA ILE A 176 -7.42 -4.57 10.69
C ILE A 176 -6.61 -3.29 10.91
N TYR A 177 -6.84 -2.28 10.07
CA TYR A 177 -6.16 -0.99 10.17
C TYR A 177 -6.67 -0.20 11.38
N MET A 178 -5.76 0.12 12.30
CA MET A 178 -6.11 0.74 13.58
C MET A 178 -6.62 2.19 13.48
N ARG A 179 -6.33 2.87 12.36
CA ARG A 179 -6.79 4.25 12.09
C ARG A 179 -7.88 4.29 11.02
N ALA A 180 -8.58 3.18 10.80
CA ALA A 180 -9.71 3.14 9.89
C ALA A 180 -10.79 4.14 10.33
N ASP A 181 -11.29 4.92 9.37
CA ASP A 181 -12.55 5.66 9.51
C ASP A 181 -13.68 4.71 9.11
N THR A 182 -14.26 4.03 10.10
CA THR A 182 -15.31 3.04 9.88
C THR A 182 -16.58 3.67 9.33
N ASP A 183 -16.89 4.91 9.73
CA ASP A 183 -18.13 5.57 9.35
C ASP A 183 -18.05 5.97 7.87
N TYR A 184 -16.93 6.56 7.46
CA TYR A 184 -16.64 6.84 6.05
C TYR A 184 -16.62 5.56 5.21
N SER A 185 -15.87 4.54 5.64
CA SER A 185 -15.71 3.28 4.90
C SER A 185 -17.04 2.57 4.67
N GLN A 186 -17.94 2.60 5.65
CA GLN A 186 -19.28 2.00 5.54
C GLN A 186 -20.20 2.84 4.65
N LYS A 187 -20.15 4.16 4.78
CA LYS A 187 -21.01 5.09 4.03
C LYS A 187 -20.63 5.17 2.56
N GLU A 188 -19.35 5.42 2.27
CA GLU A 188 -18.84 5.67 0.91
C GLU A 188 -18.35 4.39 0.22
N GLY A 189 -18.24 3.28 0.96
CA GLY A 189 -17.79 1.98 0.46
C GLY A 189 -18.42 1.55 -0.88
N PRO A 190 -19.74 1.69 -1.12
CA PRO A 190 -20.34 1.37 -2.42
C PRO A 190 -19.80 2.21 -3.60
N GLN A 191 -19.46 3.48 -3.36
CA GLN A 191 -18.84 4.35 -4.38
C GLN A 191 -17.39 3.95 -4.61
N LEU A 192 -16.61 3.76 -3.55
CA LEU A 192 -15.22 3.30 -3.64
C LEU A 192 -15.12 1.95 -4.37
N ASP A 193 -16.03 1.01 -4.07
CA ASP A 193 -16.10 -0.28 -4.75
C ASP A 193 -16.38 -0.15 -6.25
N ARG A 194 -17.14 0.87 -6.68
CA ARG A 194 -17.39 1.12 -8.11
C ARG A 194 -16.15 1.66 -8.80
N LEU A 195 -15.42 2.56 -8.14
CA LEU A 195 -14.17 3.11 -8.63
C LEU A 195 -13.10 2.02 -8.74
N LEU A 196 -12.86 1.27 -7.66
CA LEU A 196 -11.92 0.15 -7.63
C LEU A 196 -12.27 -0.93 -8.67
N ARG A 197 -13.54 -1.30 -8.83
CA ARG A 197 -13.94 -2.27 -9.87
C ARG A 197 -13.70 -1.81 -11.30
N ARG A 198 -13.67 -0.51 -11.54
CA ARG A 198 -13.47 0.06 -12.88
C ARG A 198 -11.99 0.03 -13.26
N HIS A 199 -11.13 0.41 -12.33
CA HIS A 199 -9.70 0.60 -12.58
C HIS A 199 -8.84 -0.59 -12.14
N ARG A 200 -9.38 -1.50 -11.30
CA ARG A 200 -8.67 -2.65 -10.72
C ARG A 200 -9.56 -3.90 -10.61
N PRO A 201 -9.83 -4.65 -11.69
CA PRO A 201 -10.79 -5.75 -11.70
C PRO A 201 -10.54 -6.85 -10.64
N GLU A 202 -9.28 -7.13 -10.30
CA GLU A 202 -8.85 -8.10 -9.29
C GLU A 202 -9.36 -7.77 -7.87
N PHE A 203 -9.70 -6.51 -7.60
CA PHE A 203 -10.40 -6.08 -6.39
C PHE A 203 -11.63 -6.94 -6.06
N ARG A 204 -12.29 -7.48 -7.09
CA ARG A 204 -13.47 -8.35 -6.94
C ARG A 204 -13.16 -9.65 -6.20
N ARG A 205 -11.90 -10.06 -6.17
CA ARG A 205 -11.43 -11.31 -5.56
C ARG A 205 -11.02 -11.14 -4.09
N ARG A 206 -11.16 -9.93 -3.53
CA ARG A 206 -10.86 -9.67 -2.12
C ARG A 206 -11.63 -10.61 -1.19
N LYS A 207 -10.94 -11.15 -0.20
CA LYS A 207 -11.49 -12.09 0.78
C LYS A 207 -12.34 -11.31 1.81
N LYS A 208 -13.46 -11.87 2.26
CA LYS A 208 -14.14 -11.33 3.46
C LYS A 208 -13.32 -11.71 4.68
N ARG A 209 -13.17 -10.79 5.64
CA ARG A 209 -12.50 -11.12 6.90
C ARG A 209 -13.30 -12.20 7.64
N ALA A 210 -12.72 -13.39 7.81
CA ALA A 210 -13.36 -14.48 8.54
C ALA A 210 -13.68 -14.05 9.99
N SER A 211 -14.87 -14.39 10.47
CA SER A 211 -15.20 -14.25 11.89
C SER A 211 -14.37 -15.27 12.67
N VAL A 212 -13.72 -14.83 13.76
CA VAL A 212 -13.09 -15.78 14.67
C VAL A 212 -14.23 -16.54 15.35
N LEU A 213 -14.52 -17.76 14.89
CA LEU A 213 -15.34 -18.72 15.61
C LEU A 213 -14.72 -18.86 17.00
N LYS A 214 -15.35 -18.25 18.03
CA LYS A 214 -15.05 -18.56 19.42
C LYS A 214 -15.33 -20.05 19.58
N LYS A 215 -14.28 -20.89 19.61
CA LYS A 215 -14.44 -22.29 20.06
C LYS A 215 -15.18 -22.24 21.40
N PRO A 216 -16.34 -22.91 21.55
CA PRO A 216 -17.06 -22.87 22.82
C PRO A 216 -16.13 -23.44 23.89
N LYS A 217 -15.84 -22.62 24.91
CA LYS A 217 -15.10 -23.06 26.10
C LYS A 217 -15.95 -24.14 26.77
N GLY A 218 -15.62 -25.40 26.52
CA GLY A 218 -16.23 -26.54 27.21
C GLY A 218 -16.19 -26.32 28.71
N HIS A 219 -17.36 -26.17 29.32
CA HIS A 219 -17.50 -26.18 30.77
C HIS A 219 -17.10 -27.56 31.28
N ARG A 220 -15.84 -27.70 31.72
CA ARG A 220 -15.47 -28.78 32.64
C ARG A 220 -16.17 -28.49 33.97
N LYS A 221 -17.22 -29.26 34.27
CA LYS A 221 -17.86 -29.29 35.60
C LYS A 221 -16.77 -29.57 36.64
N ARG A 222 -16.68 -28.70 37.66
CA ARG A 222 -15.86 -28.94 38.85
C ARG A 222 -16.45 -30.12 39.64
N PRO A 223 -15.64 -31.00 40.26
CA PRO A 223 -16.16 -31.99 41.19
C PRO A 223 -16.64 -31.30 42.46
N GLU A 224 -17.83 -31.65 42.93
CA GLU A 224 -18.37 -31.24 44.22
C GLU A 224 -17.50 -31.82 45.35
N LEU A 225 -16.93 -30.95 46.19
CA LEU A 225 -16.37 -31.37 47.48
C LEU A 225 -17.54 -31.64 48.44
N GLN A 226 -17.69 -32.90 48.84
CA GLN A 226 -18.41 -33.28 50.04
C GLN A 226 -17.73 -32.60 51.25
N THR A 227 -18.48 -31.79 51.98
CA THR A 227 -18.11 -31.38 53.33
C THR A 227 -18.96 -32.17 54.31
N SER A 228 -18.30 -33.08 55.02
CA SER A 228 -18.76 -33.67 56.26
C SER A 228 -18.41 -32.72 57.41
N ASN A 229 -19.38 -32.43 58.29
CA ASN A 229 -19.28 -32.33 59.76
C ASN A 229 -20.63 -31.82 60.30
N GLN A 230 -21.40 -32.61 61.05
CA GLN A 230 -21.36 -32.75 62.53
C GLN A 230 -21.51 -31.39 63.26
N ASP A 231 -22.70 -31.11 63.82
CA ASP A 231 -22.99 -31.32 65.25
C ASP A 231 -24.39 -30.78 65.68
N TYR A 232 -24.94 -31.47 66.69
CA TYR A 232 -26.21 -31.32 67.45
C TYR A 232 -27.49 -31.95 66.89
#